data_AF-A0A9N9BX95-F1
#
_entry.id   AF-A0A9N9BX95-F1
#
_cell.length_a   1.000
_cell.length_b   1.000
_cell.length_c   1.000
_cell.angle_alpha   90.00
_cell.angle_beta   90.00
_cell.angle_gamma   90.00
#
_symmetry.space_group_name_H-M   'P 1'
#
loop_
_entity.id
_entity.type
_entity.pdbx_description
1 polymer ?
#
loop_
_entity_poly.entity_id
_entity_poly.type
_entity_poly.pdbx_seq_one_letter_code
_entity_poly.pdbx_strand_id
1 'polypeptide(L)' 'MKFTTTKFAITIFVLLAYVAIITQAIGIKNGGGYLTEFQAKHAMLMDNLKDTIKELDHRME' A
#
# COMPACT_ATOMS: atom_id res chain seq x y z
N MET A 1 5.91 -10.64 -21.90
CA MET A 1 6.25 -10.45 -20.47
C MET A 1 5.61 -9.22 -19.83
N LYS A 2 5.54 -8.05 -20.49
CA LYS A 2 4.95 -6.81 -19.91
C LYS A 2 3.50 -6.95 -19.40
N PHE A 3 2.65 -7.68 -20.12
CA PHE A 3 1.22 -7.81 -19.78
C PHE A 3 0.96 -8.54 -18.45
N THR A 4 1.81 -9.51 -18.10
CA THR A 4 1.70 -10.27 -16.84
C THR A 4 2.13 -9.43 -15.65
N THR A 5 3.21 -8.66 -15.78
CA THR A 5 3.70 -7.74 -14.74
C THR A 5 2.69 -6.61 -14.47
N THR A 6 2.06 -6.04 -15.52
CA THR A 6 1.02 -5.02 -15.35
C THR A 6 -0.20 -5.57 -14.62
N LYS A 7 -0.67 -6.78 -14.97
CA LYS A 7 -1.78 -7.43 -14.27
C LYS A 7 -1.43 -7.74 -12.81
N PHE A 8 -0.20 -8.19 -12.54
CA PHE A 8 0.27 -8.43 -11.19
C PHE A 8 0.27 -7.14 -10.35
N ALA A 9 0.79 -6.04 -10.88
CA ALA A 9 0.79 -4.75 -10.22
C ALA A 9 -0.64 -4.25 -9.92
N ILE A 10 -1.57 -4.36 -10.89
CA ILE A 10 -2.97 -3.99 -10.69
C ILE A 10 -3.61 -4.83 -9.57
N THR A 11 -3.36 -6.14 -9.54
CA THR A 11 -3.87 -7.01 -8.47
C THR A 11 -3.35 -6.60 -7.10
N ILE A 12 -2.06 -6.26 -6.99
CA ILE A 12 -1.48 -5.74 -5.75
C ILE A 12 -2.15 -4.42 -5.34
N PHE A 13 -2.37 -3.49 -6.27
CA PHE A 13 -3.05 -2.23 -5.98
C PHE A 13 -4.49 -2.43 -5.51
N VAL A 14 -5.25 -3.35 -6.11
CA VAL A 14 -6.62 -3.67 -5.70
C VAL A 14 -6.65 -4.26 -4.29
N LEU A 15 -5.71 -5.16 -3.96
CA LEU A 15 -5.59 -5.74 -2.62
C LEU A 15 -5.24 -4.68 -1.58
N LEU A 16 -4.30 -3.78 -1.88
CA LEU A 16 -3.95 -2.66 -1.00
C LEU A 16 -5.13 -1.71 -0.76
N ALA A 17 -5.88 -1.38 -1.82
CA ALA A 17 -7.08 -0.55 -1.71
C ALA A 17 -8.14 -1.18 -0.81
N TYR A 18 -8.37 -2.49 -0.95
CA TYR A 18 -9.33 -3.23 -0.11
C TYR A 18 -8.92 -3.22 1.37
N VAL A 19 -7.64 -3.47 1.68
CA VAL A 19 -7.11 -3.39 3.05
C VAL A 19 -7.26 -1.98 3.62
N ALA A 20 -7.00 -0.94 2.81
CA ALA A 20 -7.16 0.44 3.24
C ALA A 20 -8.62 0.80 3.57
N ILE A 21 -9.58 0.34 2.77
CA ILE A 21 -11.02 0.58 2.98
C ILE A 21 -11.51 -0.12 4.26
N ILE A 22 -11.16 -1.40 4.44
CA ILE A 22 -11.56 -2.15 5.64
C ILE A 22 -10.97 -1.51 6.90
N THR A 23 -9.70 -1.11 6.85
CA THR A 23 -9.06 -0.55 8.04
C THR A 23 -9.63 0.82 8.40
N GLN A 24 -10.01 1.64 7.41
CA GLN A 24 -10.78 2.86 7.65
C GLN A 24 -12.17 2.57 8.22
N ALA A 25 -12.89 1.58 7.69
CA ALA A 25 -14.21 1.21 8.21
C ALA A 25 -14.15 0.73 9.68
N ILE A 26 -13.13 -0.05 10.04
CA ILE A 26 -12.88 -0.50 11.42
C ILE A 26 -12.47 0.70 12.31
N GLY A 27 -11.64 1.61 11.80
CA GLY A 27 -11.21 2.79 12.54
C GLY A 27 -12.35 3.77 12.86
N ILE A 28 -13.32 3.93 11.95
CA ILE A 28 -14.54 4.71 12.21
C ILE A 28 -15.38 4.03 13.29
N LYS A 29 -15.54 2.70 13.22
CA LYS A 29 -16.30 1.92 14.20
C LYS A 29 -15.70 1.98 15.62
N ASN A 30 -14.37 2.07 15.74
CA ASN A 30 -13.66 2.04 17.02
C ASN A 30 -13.26 3.44 17.56
N GLY A 31 -13.87 4.52 17.08
CA GLY A 31 -13.67 5.87 17.64
C GLY A 31 -12.47 6.65 17.11
N GLY A 32 -11.99 6.36 15.90
CA GLY A 32 -11.04 7.20 15.16
C GLY A 32 -9.55 7.06 15.54
N GLY A 33 -9.24 6.64 16.77
CA GLY A 33 -7.84 6.44 17.22
C GLY A 33 -7.09 5.40 16.39
N TYR A 34 -7.74 4.26 16.11
CA TYR A 34 -7.19 3.19 15.25
C TYR A 34 -6.97 3.66 13.80
N LEU A 35 -7.79 4.60 13.32
CA LEU A 35 -7.70 5.15 11.97
C LEU A 35 -6.44 6.02 11.82
N THR A 36 -6.11 6.79 12.86
CA THR A 36 -4.91 7.64 12.90
C THR A 36 -3.64 6.80 12.94
N GLU A 37 -3.60 5.77 13.80
CA GLU A 37 -2.46 4.86 13.88
C GLU A 37 -2.28 4.06 12.57
N PHE A 38 -3.37 3.61 11.97
CA PHE A 38 -3.32 2.94 10.67
C PHE A 38 -2.84 3.87 9.56
N GLN A 39 -3.35 5.11 9.48
CA GLN A 39 -2.91 6.09 8.49
C GLN A 39 -1.40 6.37 8.61
N ALA A 40 -0.89 6.52 9.84
CA ALA A 40 0.54 6.71 10.08
C ALA A 40 1.37 5.49 9.61
N LYS A 41 0.95 4.28 9.96
CA LYS A 41 1.64 3.04 9.53
C LYS A 41 1.57 2.82 8.03
N HIS A 42 0.44 3.15 7.41
CA HIS A 42 0.25 3.06 5.97
C HIS A 42 1.13 4.07 5.23
N ALA A 43 1.24 5.31 5.70
CA ALA A 43 2.13 6.31 5.12
C ALA A 43 3.60 5.83 5.14
N MET A 44 4.07 5.32 6.28
CA MET A 44 5.41 4.74 6.40
C MET A 44 5.63 3.55 5.45
N LEU A 45 4.65 2.64 5.34
CA LEU A 45 4.75 1.50 4.44
C LEU A 45 4.88 1.93 2.97
N MET A 46 4.10 2.94 2.56
CA MET A 46 4.13 3.44 1.19
C MET A 46 5.45 4.16 0.86
N ASP A 47 6.03 4.90 1.81
CA ASP A 47 7.35 5.49 1.64
C ASP A 47 8.45 4.42 1.52
N ASN A 48 8.43 3.41 2.38
CA ASN A 48 9.37 2.29 2.30
C ASN A 48 9.25 1.52 0.98
N LEU A 49 8.02 1.31 0.50
CA LEU A 49 7.77 0.66 -0.79
C LEU A 49 8.34 1.49 -1.94
N LYS A 50 8.15 2.82 -1.89
CA LYS A 50 8.69 3.74 -2.89
C LYS A 50 10.21 3.69 -2.95
N ASP A 51 10.88 3.66 -1.81
CA ASP A 51 12.35 3.57 -1.76
C ASP A 51 12.85 2.21 -2.22
N THR A 52 12.15 1.13 -1.88
CA THR A 52 12.46 -0.21 -2.40
C THR A 52 12.35 -0.27 -3.92
N ILE A 53 11.31 0.36 -4.49
CA ILE A 53 11.13 0.42 -5.94
C ILE A 53 12.26 1.21 -6.60
N LYS A 54 12.68 2.36 -6.04
CA LYS A 54 13.82 3.12 -6.56
C LYS A 54 15.12 2.33 -6.52
N GLU A 55 15.38 1.61 -5.42
CA GLU A 55 16.57 0.77 -5.31
C GLU A 55 16.55 -0.34 -6.37
N LEU A 56 15.40 -0.97 -6.59
CA LEU A 56 15.24 -2.00 -7.61
C LEU A 56 15.50 -1.44 -9.02
N ASP A 57 14.98 -0.25 -9.31
CA ASP A 57 15.16 0.45 -10.59
C ASP A 57 16.64 0.80 -10.81
N HIS A 58 17.31 1.37 -9.79
CA HIS A 58 18.73 1.70 -9.86
C HIS A 58 19.64 0.48 -10.07
N ARG A 59 19.27 -0.68 -9.51
CA ARG A 59 20.02 -1.93 -9.67
C ARG A 59 19.76 -2.64 -11.01
N MET A 60 18.74 -2.21 -11.74
CA MET A 60 18.38 -2.73 -13.05
C MET A 60 18.98 -1.91 -14.21
N GLU A 61 19.50 -0.71 -13.93
CA GLU A 61 20.42 0.05 -14.81
C GLU A 61 21.84 -0.51 -14.76
#